data_AF-A0A3B0C895-F1
#
_entry.id   AF-A0A3B0C895-F1
#
_cell.length_a   1.000
_cell.length_b   1.000
_cell.length_c   1.000
_cell.angle_alpha   90.00
_cell.angle_beta   90.00
_cell.angle_gamma   90.00
#
_symmetry.space_group_name_H-M   'P 1'
#
loop_
_entity.id
_entity.type
_entity.pdbx_description
1 polymer ?
#
loop_
_entity_poly.entity_id
_entity_poly.type
_entity_poly.pdbx_seq_one_letter_code
_entity_poly.pdbx_strand_id
1 'polypeptide(L)' 'MVEKYPLLEEPGKTMFVFAANGKFYGHIVKDRTDKGPAKFLFETQRYGSVEELKSDYPPAAATNG' A
#
# COMPACT_ATOMS: atom_id res chain seq x y z
N MET A 1 -10.00 -1.71 6.83
CA MET A 1 -9.32 -1.35 5.56
C MET A 1 -10.13 -0.23 4.95
N VAL A 2 -9.47 0.84 4.49
CA VAL A 2 -10.11 2.04 3.92
C VAL A 2 -9.95 2.07 2.41
N GLU A 3 -8.77 1.68 1.91
CA GLU A 3 -8.47 1.67 0.48
C GLU A 3 -7.44 0.58 0.18
N LYS A 4 -7.36 0.14 -1.07
CA LYS A 4 -6.23 -0.63 -1.59
C LYS A 4 -5.91 -0.18 -3.01
N TYR A 5 -4.64 -0.19 -3.38
CA TYR A 5 -4.21 0.21 -4.71
C TYR A 5 -2.90 -0.49 -5.11
N PRO A 6 -2.66 -0.76 -6.41
CA PRO A 6 -1.38 -1.24 -6.90
C PRO A 6 -0.29 -0.16 -6.70
N LEU A 7 0.94 -0.54 -6.39
CA LEU A 7 2.05 0.41 -6.22
C LEU A 7 2.72 0.76 -7.55
N LEU A 8 3.06 2.04 -7.73
CA LEU A 8 3.73 2.53 -8.94
C LEU A 8 5.14 1.97 -9.08
N GLU A 9 5.94 2.07 -8.02
CA GLU A 9 7.36 1.69 -8.02
C GLU A 9 7.57 0.20 -7.79
N GLU A 10 6.54 -0.51 -7.32
CA GLU A 10 6.59 -1.93 -7.02
C GLU A 10 5.50 -2.72 -7.78
N PRO A 11 5.64 -2.90 -9.10
CA PRO A 11 4.71 -3.70 -9.90
C PRO A 11 4.50 -5.09 -9.32
N GLY A 12 3.26 -5.58 -9.32
CA GLY A 12 2.89 -6.84 -8.69
C GLY A 12 2.83 -6.78 -7.16
N LYS A 13 2.79 -5.58 -6.58
CA LYS A 13 2.48 -5.35 -5.17
C LYS A 13 1.29 -4.42 -5.01
N THR A 14 0.48 -4.71 -3.99
CA THR A 14 -0.71 -3.96 -3.61
C THR A 14 -0.49 -3.32 -2.25
N MET A 15 -0.70 -2.01 -2.15
CA MET A 15 -0.84 -1.30 -0.89
C MET A 15 -2.26 -1.48 -0.36
N PHE A 16 -2.36 -1.77 0.94
CA PHE A 16 -3.61 -1.82 1.68
C PHE A 16 -3.59 -0.79 2.79
N VAL A 17 -4.46 0.22 2.70
CA VAL A 17 -4.53 1.31 3.67
C VAL A 17 -5.56 0.99 4.74
N PHE A 18 -5.20 1.25 5.98
CA PHE A 18 -6.04 1.09 7.16
C PHE A 18 -6.01 2.37 7.98
N ALA A 19 -7.09 2.61 8.73
CA ALA A 19 -7.18 3.69 9.69
C ALA A 19 -7.38 3.12 11.09
N ALA A 20 -6.67 3.64 12.08
CA ALA A 20 -6.86 3.35 13.49
C ALA A 20 -6.47 4.56 14.34
N ASN A 21 -7.29 4.89 15.35
CA ASN A 21 -7.04 6.01 16.27
C ASN A 21 -6.75 7.35 15.55
N GLY A 22 -7.45 7.63 14.45
CA GLY A 22 -7.25 8.85 13.65
C GLY A 22 -5.93 8.91 12.87
N LYS A 23 -5.22 7.79 12.75
CA LYS A 23 -3.98 7.66 11.96
C LYS A 23 -4.15 6.64 10.85
N PHE A 24 -3.35 6.77 9.80
CA PHE A 24 -3.33 5.87 8.65
C PHE A 24 -2.06 5.03 8.63
N TYR A 25 -2.19 3.78 8.20
CA TYR A 25 -1.08 2.84 8.02
C TYR A 25 -1.33 1.95 6.80
N GLY A 26 -0.26 1.55 6.14
CA GLY A 26 -0.26 0.79 4.89
C GLY A 26 0.36 -0.59 5.04
N HIS A 27 -0.22 -1.62 4.45
CA HIS A 27 0.40 -2.94 4.30
C HIS A 27 0.65 -3.23 2.83
N ILE A 28 1.91 -3.47 2.47
CA ILE A 28 2.27 -3.88 1.11
C ILE A 28 2.22 -5.40 1.03
N VAL A 29 1.47 -5.92 0.07
CA VAL A 29 1.33 -7.36 -0.17
C VAL A 29 1.72 -7.65 -1.61
N LYS A 30 2.54 -8.68 -1.82
CA LYS A 30 2.87 -9.17 -3.15
C LYS A 30 1.72 -9.96 -3.74
N ASP A 31 1.53 -9.87 -5.05
CA ASP A 31 0.58 -10.68 -5.77
C ASP A 31 0.99 -12.16 -5.73
N ARG A 32 -0.03 -13.03 -5.67
CA ARG A 32 0.10 -14.47 -5.39
C ARG A 32 0.87 -15.27 -6.44
N THR A 33 1.26 -14.64 -7.54
CA THR A 33 2.07 -15.24 -8.63
C THR A 33 3.53 -15.41 -8.23
N ASP A 34 3.99 -14.67 -7.23
CA ASP A 34 5.34 -14.80 -6.69
C ASP A 34 5.33 -15.83 -5.54
N LYS A 35 6.09 -16.94 -5.67
CA LYS A 35 6.16 -18.02 -4.65
C LYS A 35 6.90 -17.60 -3.37
N GLY A 36 7.35 -16.34 -3.28
CA GLY A 36 7.99 -15.78 -2.09
C GLY A 36 6.98 -15.39 -1.00
N PRO A 37 7.39 -15.38 0.28
CA PRO A 37 6.53 -14.90 1.36
C PRO A 37 6.09 -13.46 1.11
N ALA A 38 4.83 -13.15 1.43
CA ALA A 38 4.34 -11.77 1.46
C ALA A 38 5.23 -10.96 2.39
N LYS A 39 5.85 -9.90 1.85
CA LYS A 39 6.73 -9.03 2.62
C LYS A 39 5.84 -8.06 3.41
N PHE A 40 5.44 -8.47 4.61
CA PHE A 40 4.75 -7.57 5.53
C PHE A 40 5.75 -6.51 6.00
N LEU A 41 5.74 -5.34 5.37
CA LEU A 41 6.36 -4.15 5.95
C LEU A 41 5.51 -3.75 7.15
N PHE A 42 5.93 -4.20 8.34
CA PHE A 42 5.35 -3.81 9.63
C PHE A 42 5.89 -2.47 10.14
N GLU A 43 6.77 -1.82 9.37
CA GLU A 43 7.40 -0.56 9.72
C GLU A 43 6.62 0.64 9.17
N THR A 44 5.31 0.51 8.98
CA THR A 44 4.55 1.62 8.43
C THR A 44 4.47 2.73 9.46
N GLN A 45 5.25 3.78 9.18
CA GLN A 45 5.14 5.07 9.83
C GLN A 45 3.66 5.46 9.88
N ARG A 46 3.17 5.91 11.04
CA ARG A 46 1.77 6.31 11.17
C ARG A 46 1.59 7.67 10.52
N TYR A 47 0.79 7.73 9.47
CA TYR A 47 0.52 8.96 8.73
C TYR A 47 -0.67 9.73 9.33
N GLY A 48 -0.63 11.05 9.19
CA GLY A 48 -1.72 11.96 9.55
C GLY A 48 -2.85 11.94 8.53
N SER A 49 -2.55 11.65 7.26
CA SER A 49 -3.54 11.50 6.20
C SER A 49 -3.20 10.39 5.19
N VAL A 50 -4.14 10.04 4.32
CA VAL A 50 -3.91 9.07 3.24
C VAL A 50 -3.00 9.66 2.16
N GLU A 51 -3.05 10.98 1.96
CA GLU A 51 -2.23 11.71 0.98
C GLU A 51 -0.75 11.64 1.33
N GLU A 52 -0.39 11.77 2.61
CA GLU A 52 0.99 11.60 3.07
C GLU A 52 1.48 10.17 2.77
N LEU A 53 0.66 9.16 3.08
CA LEU A 53 0.97 7.76 2.77
C LEU A 53 1.15 7.54 1.26
N LYS A 54 0.28 8.13 0.43
CA LYS A 54 0.36 8.05 -1.03
C LYS A 54 1.53 8.83 -1.61
N SER A 55 2.08 9.81 -0.90
CA SER A 55 3.31 10.50 -1.31
C SER A 55 4.52 9.57 -1.20
N ASP A 56 4.59 8.77 -0.13
CA ASP A 56 5.66 7.78 0.08
C ASP A 56 5.45 6.51 -0.75
N TYR A 57 4.18 6.13 -0.94
CA TYR A 57 3.77 4.92 -1.64
C TYR A 57 2.75 5.26 -2.73
N PRO A 58 3.21 5.84 -3.87
CA PRO A 58 2.32 6.30 -4.92
C PRO A 58 1.56 5.14 -5.58
N PRO A 59 0.26 5.34 -5.89
CA PRO A 59 -0.51 4.35 -6.64
C PRO A 59 0.03 4.26 -8.07
N ALA A 60 0.08 3.04 -8.61
CA ALA A 60 0.29 2.84 -10.04
C ALA A 60 -0.83 3.57 -10.78
N ALA A 61 -0.47 4.33 -11.82
CA ALA A 61 -1.46 4.95 -12.68
C ALA A 61 -2.48 3.89 -13.09
N ALA A 62 -3.77 4.15 -12.84
CA ALA A 62 -4.81 3.29 -13.35
C ALA A 62 -4.67 3.29 -14.87
N THR A 63 -4.02 2.25 -15.42
CA THR A 63 -4.17 1.89 -16.81
C THR A 63 -5.62 1.50 -16.95
N ASN A 64 -6.47 2.50 -17.20
CA ASN A 64 -7.76 2.30 -17.83
C ASN A 64 -7.44 1.64 -19.17
N GLY A 65 -7.52 0.30 -19.18
CA GLY A 65 -7.49 -0.49 -20.40
C GLY A 65 -8.75 -0.27 -21.22
#